data_AF-A7AXB5-F1
#
_entry.id   AF-A7AXB5-F1
#
_cell.length_a   1.000
_cell.length_b   1.000
_cell.length_c   1.000
_cell.angle_alpha   90.00
_cell.angle_beta   90.00
_cell.angle_gamma   90.00
#
_symmetry.space_group_name_H-M   'P 1'
#
loop_
_entity.id
_entity.type
_entity.pdbx_description
1 polymer ?
#
loop_
_entity_poly.entity_id
_entity_poly.type
_entity_poly.pdbx_seq_one_letter_code
_entity_poly.pdbx_strand_id
1 'polypeptide(L)'
;MFSWKSWLINGIHICFIGMGSKRQLIRSFVEFALKDGTCLTIDGYKVQGTNCDGLWQYVERELFNRKESKSVADSKQTVLSSIAELDMPFYLVIYGIDLLVVHNTLKFLRPLLKISNVRVIGTMDHLRSGVVVPSLEQLLSNLRLVEVDTNVDYRSELLSLWEKHPPCYILREDQHKSASEMHAVISALNVNHRKLFSLIAEMQLAACSNGERFDGIEKYSLLRERRAITICNSESKLDALLTEFITHNLIQQSRGPGGKLYLMIPFPP
;
A
#
# COMPACT_ATOMS: atom_id res chain seq x y z
N MET A 1 6.49 -29.34 -12.29
CA MET A 1 6.97 -28.26 -13.20
C MET A 1 6.46 -28.43 -14.62
N PHE A 2 6.64 -29.59 -15.29
CA PHE A 2 6.13 -29.79 -16.66
C PHE A 2 4.61 -29.61 -16.79
N SER A 3 3.85 -30.08 -15.81
CA SER A 3 2.40 -29.84 -15.72
C SER A 3 2.06 -28.35 -15.69
N TRP A 4 2.77 -27.56 -14.87
CA TRP A 4 2.55 -26.12 -14.76
C TRP A 4 2.86 -25.41 -16.08
N LYS A 5 3.95 -25.79 -16.77
CA LYS A 5 4.26 -25.24 -18.09
C LYS A 5 3.17 -25.57 -19.12
N SER A 6 2.64 -26.79 -19.11
CA SER A 6 1.55 -27.17 -20.02
C SER A 6 0.28 -26.32 -19.82
N TRP A 7 -0.06 -26.01 -18.57
CA TRP A 7 -1.20 -25.14 -18.26
C TRP A 7 -0.97 -23.71 -18.76
N LEU A 8 0.23 -23.18 -18.57
CA LEU A 8 0.59 -21.86 -19.08
C LEU A 8 0.52 -21.80 -20.60
N ILE A 9 1.00 -22.83 -21.31
CA ILE A 9 0.91 -22.91 -22.78
C ILE A 9 -0.55 -22.86 -23.24
N ASN A 10 -1.45 -23.53 -22.51
CA ASN A 10 -2.89 -23.54 -22.76
C ASN A 10 -3.63 -22.24 -22.37
N GLY A 11 -2.91 -21.18 -21.95
CA GLY A 11 -3.52 -19.91 -21.56
C GLY A 11 -4.19 -19.93 -20.19
N ILE A 12 -3.81 -20.85 -19.31
CA ILE A 12 -4.28 -20.91 -17.93
C ILE A 12 -3.31 -20.12 -17.05
N HIS A 13 -3.83 -19.16 -16.29
CA HIS A 13 -3.09 -18.43 -15.26
C HIS A 13 -2.93 -19.32 -14.02
N ILE A 14 -1.80 -19.24 -13.34
CA ILE A 14 -1.50 -20.07 -12.18
C ILE A 14 -1.34 -19.19 -10.95
N CYS A 15 -1.99 -19.54 -9.84
CA CYS A 15 -1.71 -18.96 -8.54
C CYS A 15 -1.34 -20.04 -7.53
N PHE A 16 -0.19 -19.88 -6.89
CA PHE A 16 0.31 -20.79 -5.87
C PHE A 16 -0.14 -20.33 -4.48
N ILE A 17 -0.85 -21.20 -3.78
CA ILE A 17 -1.38 -20.97 -2.43
C ILE A 17 -0.70 -21.96 -1.49
N GLY A 18 -0.35 -21.55 -0.29
CA GLY A 18 0.14 -22.48 0.72
C GLY A 18 0.96 -21.79 1.81
N MET A 19 1.37 -22.58 2.78
CA MET A 19 2.16 -22.16 3.93
C MET A 19 3.66 -22.05 3.58
N GLY A 20 4.25 -20.92 3.95
CA GLY A 20 5.66 -20.62 3.73
C GLY A 20 5.94 -19.80 2.48
N SER A 21 7.18 -19.30 2.40
CA SER A 21 7.64 -18.53 1.25
C SER A 21 7.74 -19.40 0.00
N LYS A 22 7.10 -18.94 -1.08
CA LYS A 22 7.10 -19.59 -2.39
C LYS A 22 8.10 -18.95 -3.35
N ARG A 23 8.84 -17.92 -2.92
CA ARG A 23 9.75 -17.15 -3.80
C ARG A 23 10.82 -18.03 -4.42
N GLN A 24 11.47 -18.89 -3.65
CA GLN A 24 12.51 -19.78 -4.16
C GLN A 24 11.95 -20.78 -5.18
N LEU A 25 10.80 -21.38 -4.91
CA LEU A 25 10.12 -22.31 -5.82
C LEU A 25 9.82 -21.66 -7.17
N ILE A 26 9.22 -20.45 -7.15
CA ILE A 26 8.86 -19.73 -8.37
C ILE A 26 10.12 -19.25 -9.10
N ARG A 27 11.13 -18.79 -8.38
CA ARG A 27 12.41 -18.41 -8.98
C ARG A 27 13.03 -19.58 -9.75
N SER A 28 13.10 -20.77 -9.14
CA SER A 28 13.56 -21.98 -9.84
C SER A 28 12.65 -22.32 -11.02
N PHE A 29 11.33 -22.17 -10.89
CA PHE A 29 10.41 -22.41 -12.01
C PHE A 29 10.64 -21.45 -13.18
N VAL A 30 10.87 -20.16 -12.91
CA VAL A 30 11.21 -19.15 -13.93
C VAL A 30 12.55 -19.49 -14.59
N GLU A 31 13.58 -19.76 -13.79
CA GLU A 31 14.93 -20.05 -14.27
C GLU A 31 15.00 -21.33 -15.11
N PHE A 32 14.24 -22.38 -14.79
CA PHE A 32 14.31 -23.66 -15.49
C PHE A 32 13.25 -23.83 -16.59
N ALA A 33 12.02 -23.33 -16.40
CA ALA A 33 10.88 -23.66 -17.28
C ALA A 33 10.47 -22.53 -18.23
N LEU A 34 10.72 -21.26 -17.90
CA LEU A 34 10.19 -20.08 -18.61
C LEU A 34 11.24 -19.37 -19.49
N LYS A 35 12.26 -20.10 -19.96
CA LYS A 35 13.31 -19.55 -20.84
C LYS A 35 12.84 -19.24 -22.28
N ASP A 36 11.61 -19.60 -22.61
CA ASP A 36 11.02 -19.47 -23.95
C ASP A 36 10.30 -18.15 -24.20
N GLY A 37 10.26 -17.25 -23.22
CA GLY A 37 9.58 -15.97 -23.34
C GLY A 37 10.16 -14.89 -22.44
N THR A 38 9.55 -13.71 -22.49
CA THR A 38 9.95 -12.57 -21.67
C THR A 38 9.27 -12.66 -20.32
N CYS A 39 10.06 -12.64 -19.24
CA CYS A 39 9.55 -12.71 -17.88
C CYS A 39 9.68 -11.35 -17.18
N LEU A 40 8.58 -10.87 -16.61
CA LEU A 40 8.57 -9.70 -15.73
C LEU A 40 8.19 -10.14 -14.31
N THR A 41 8.99 -9.76 -13.33
CA THR A 41 8.74 -10.07 -11.92
C THR A 41 8.31 -8.82 -11.18
N ILE A 42 7.13 -8.86 -10.57
CA ILE A 42 6.59 -7.78 -9.74
C ILE A 42 6.55 -8.24 -8.29
N ASP A 43 7.21 -7.49 -7.43
CA ASP A 43 7.14 -7.71 -5.98
C ASP A 43 5.97 -6.93 -5.37
N GLY A 44 4.83 -7.60 -5.16
CA GLY A 44 3.62 -6.99 -4.59
C GLY A 44 3.81 -6.47 -3.16
N TYR A 45 4.82 -6.97 -2.43
CA TYR A 45 5.18 -6.48 -1.11
C TYR A 45 5.81 -5.08 -1.18
N LYS A 46 6.60 -4.80 -2.22
CA LYS A 46 7.20 -3.47 -2.45
C LYS A 46 6.22 -2.48 -3.09
N VAL A 47 5.23 -2.95 -3.81
CA VAL A 47 4.25 -2.10 -4.53
C VAL A 47 3.11 -1.60 -3.61
N GLN A 48 3.16 -1.89 -2.30
CA GLN A 48 2.22 -1.33 -1.34
C GLN A 48 2.27 0.21 -1.33
N GLY A 49 1.11 0.85 -1.53
CA GLY A 49 0.94 2.30 -1.44
C GLY A 49 1.39 3.12 -2.65
N THR A 50 1.91 2.49 -3.72
CA THR A 50 2.19 3.23 -4.96
C THR A 50 0.89 3.52 -5.72
N ASN A 51 0.72 4.79 -6.11
CA ASN A 51 -0.36 5.23 -7.00
C ASN A 51 -0.32 4.46 -8.32
N CYS A 52 -1.46 4.41 -9.03
CA CYS A 52 -1.63 3.78 -10.35
C CYS A 52 -0.52 4.17 -11.32
N ASP A 53 -0.11 5.43 -11.25
CA ASP A 53 0.88 6.08 -12.10
C ASP A 53 2.28 5.49 -11.91
N GLY A 54 2.67 5.25 -10.65
CA GLY A 54 3.96 4.66 -10.32
C GLY A 54 4.06 3.18 -10.73
N LEU A 55 2.93 2.46 -10.81
CA LEU A 55 2.92 1.05 -11.19
C LEU A 55 3.23 0.86 -12.68
N TRP A 56 2.62 1.67 -13.56
CA TRP A 56 2.91 1.60 -15.00
C TRP A 56 4.32 2.05 -15.34
N GLN A 57 4.82 3.10 -14.67
CA GLN A 57 6.21 3.52 -14.79
C GLN A 57 7.19 2.46 -14.29
N TYR A 58 6.86 1.78 -13.18
CA TYR A 58 7.65 0.65 -12.68
C TYR A 58 7.71 -0.49 -13.71
N VAL A 59 6.57 -0.89 -14.28
CA VAL A 59 6.50 -1.92 -15.32
C VAL A 59 7.29 -1.54 -16.57
N GLU A 60 7.17 -0.29 -17.02
CA GLU A 60 7.92 0.23 -18.17
C GLU A 60 9.44 0.20 -17.91
N ARG A 61 9.87 0.59 -16.71
CA ARG A 61 11.28 0.58 -16.31
C ARG A 61 11.87 -0.83 -16.31
N GLU A 62 11.16 -1.79 -15.70
CA GLU A 62 11.59 -3.18 -15.62
C GLU A 62 11.56 -3.90 -16.99
N LEU A 63 10.69 -3.48 -17.91
CA LEU A 63 10.60 -4.05 -19.26
C LEU A 63 11.67 -3.51 -20.22
N PHE A 64 11.87 -2.18 -20.24
CA PHE A 64 12.68 -1.53 -21.27
C PHE A 64 14.07 -1.10 -20.81
N ASN A 65 14.38 -1.17 -19.50
CA ASN A 65 15.59 -0.58 -18.92
C ASN A 65 15.82 0.89 -19.37
N ARG A 66 14.75 1.63 -19.70
CA ARG A 66 14.78 3.01 -20.19
C ARG A 66 14.35 4.00 -19.11
N LYS A 67 14.72 5.27 -19.31
CA LYS A 67 14.25 6.40 -18.47
C LYS A 67 12.74 6.54 -18.57
N GLU A 68 12.10 6.83 -17.44
CA GLU A 68 10.65 7.00 -17.27
C GLU A 68 10.06 7.96 -18.32
N SER A 69 8.98 7.52 -18.96
CA SER A 69 8.19 8.37 -19.85
C SER A 69 7.46 9.45 -19.05
N LYS A 70 7.35 10.66 -19.63
CA LYS A 70 6.83 11.86 -18.93
C LYS A 70 5.32 11.80 -18.60
N SER A 71 4.58 10.86 -19.20
CA SER A 71 3.12 10.74 -19.07
C SER A 71 2.71 9.27 -18.89
N VAL A 72 1.85 9.02 -17.90
CA VAL A 72 1.38 7.68 -17.51
C VAL A 72 0.53 7.02 -18.59
N ALA A 73 -0.27 7.83 -19.31
CA ALA A 73 -1.10 7.34 -20.40
C ALA A 73 -0.23 6.80 -21.55
N ASP A 74 0.89 7.48 -21.83
CA ASP A 74 1.84 7.08 -22.85
C ASP A 74 2.59 5.81 -22.41
N SER A 75 3.09 5.76 -21.16
CA SER A 75 3.71 4.56 -20.58
C SER A 75 2.82 3.32 -20.74
N LYS A 76 1.52 3.47 -20.40
CA LYS A 76 0.56 2.38 -20.53
C LYS A 76 0.38 1.93 -21.98
N GLN A 77 0.23 2.87 -22.92
CA GLN A 77 0.04 2.52 -24.33
C GLN A 77 1.30 1.85 -24.90
N THR A 78 2.49 2.37 -24.61
CA THR A 78 3.76 1.80 -25.06
C THR A 78 3.97 0.38 -24.53
N VAL A 79 3.70 0.14 -23.24
CA VAL A 79 3.79 -1.21 -22.66
C VAL A 79 2.81 -2.17 -23.34
N LEU A 80 1.56 -1.75 -23.57
CA LEU A 80 0.56 -2.58 -24.20
C LEU A 80 0.88 -2.89 -25.66
N SER A 81 1.32 -1.91 -26.45
CA SER A 81 1.68 -2.11 -27.85
C SER A 81 2.89 -3.04 -27.98
N SER A 82 3.93 -2.81 -27.19
CA SER A 82 5.13 -3.65 -27.25
C SER A 82 4.85 -5.09 -26.84
N ILE A 83 3.99 -5.33 -25.84
CA ILE A 83 3.64 -6.69 -25.43
C ILE A 83 2.74 -7.39 -26.45
N ALA A 84 1.88 -6.63 -27.15
CA ALA A 84 1.07 -7.15 -28.23
C ALA A 84 1.90 -7.48 -29.49
N GLU A 85 2.99 -6.78 -29.72
CA GLU A 85 3.93 -7.01 -30.83
C GLU A 85 4.92 -8.16 -30.58
N LEU A 86 5.01 -8.68 -29.35
CA LEU A 86 5.87 -9.82 -29.05
C LEU A 86 5.31 -11.11 -29.64
N ASP A 87 6.10 -11.79 -30.47
CA ASP A 87 5.81 -13.14 -30.97
C ASP A 87 5.99 -14.23 -29.89
N MET A 88 6.61 -13.90 -28.75
CA MET A 88 6.93 -14.83 -27.67
C MET A 88 5.98 -14.67 -26.47
N PRO A 89 5.77 -15.73 -25.66
CA PRO A 89 5.04 -15.66 -24.40
C PRO A 89 5.52 -14.54 -23.49
N PHE A 90 4.59 -13.77 -22.94
CA PHE A 90 4.90 -12.83 -21.86
C PHE A 90 4.49 -13.43 -20.50
N TYR A 91 5.45 -13.72 -19.64
CA TYR A 91 5.22 -14.26 -18.31
C TYR A 91 5.27 -13.14 -17.26
N LEU A 92 4.15 -12.91 -16.60
CA LEU A 92 4.01 -11.96 -15.50
C LEU A 92 4.02 -12.71 -14.17
N VAL A 93 5.13 -12.61 -13.44
CA VAL A 93 5.31 -13.24 -12.12
C VAL A 93 5.02 -12.20 -11.05
N ILE A 94 4.04 -12.47 -10.18
CA ILE A 94 3.61 -11.57 -9.12
C ILE A 94 3.79 -12.24 -7.77
N TYR A 95 4.68 -11.68 -6.95
CA TYR A 95 4.80 -12.08 -5.55
C TYR A 95 3.76 -11.37 -4.69
N GLY A 96 3.01 -12.11 -3.87
CA GLY A 96 1.99 -11.53 -2.97
C GLY A 96 0.83 -10.87 -3.74
N ILE A 97 0.18 -11.62 -4.63
CA ILE A 97 -0.94 -11.10 -5.43
C ILE A 97 -2.14 -10.69 -4.55
N ASP A 98 -2.28 -11.29 -3.39
CA ASP A 98 -3.27 -10.95 -2.37
C ASP A 98 -3.18 -9.49 -1.95
N LEU A 99 -1.97 -8.98 -1.72
CA LEU A 99 -1.75 -7.59 -1.35
C LEU A 99 -2.20 -6.64 -2.47
N LEU A 100 -1.91 -6.97 -3.72
CA LEU A 100 -2.32 -6.15 -4.87
C LEU A 100 -3.84 -6.13 -5.07
N VAL A 101 -4.52 -7.24 -4.76
CA VAL A 101 -5.98 -7.31 -4.83
C VAL A 101 -6.61 -6.49 -3.71
N VAL A 102 -6.11 -6.62 -2.48
CA VAL A 102 -6.59 -5.87 -1.31
C VAL A 102 -6.48 -4.35 -1.53
N HIS A 103 -5.37 -3.90 -2.11
CA HIS A 103 -5.16 -2.48 -2.44
C HIS A 103 -5.82 -2.03 -3.75
N ASN A 104 -6.61 -2.89 -4.41
CA ASN A 104 -7.23 -2.64 -5.72
C ASN A 104 -6.23 -2.28 -6.84
N THR A 105 -4.92 -2.46 -6.64
CA THR A 105 -3.90 -2.11 -7.63
C THR A 105 -3.89 -3.04 -8.83
N LEU A 106 -4.27 -4.31 -8.63
CA LEU A 106 -4.39 -5.29 -9.72
C LEU A 106 -5.43 -4.88 -10.78
N LYS A 107 -6.46 -4.09 -10.41
CA LYS A 107 -7.46 -3.60 -11.36
C LYS A 107 -6.84 -2.70 -12.44
N PHE A 108 -5.77 -1.97 -12.11
CA PHE A 108 -5.08 -1.12 -13.07
C PHE A 108 -4.34 -1.93 -14.14
N LEU A 109 -3.84 -3.13 -13.78
CA LEU A 109 -3.20 -4.06 -14.71
C LEU A 109 -4.18 -4.85 -15.59
N ARG A 110 -5.49 -4.71 -15.38
CA ARG A 110 -6.52 -5.43 -16.17
C ARG A 110 -6.34 -5.33 -17.69
N PRO A 111 -5.94 -4.19 -18.30
CA PRO A 111 -5.68 -4.12 -19.74
C PRO A 111 -4.54 -5.03 -20.18
N LEU A 112 -3.49 -5.16 -19.36
CA LEU A 112 -2.36 -6.06 -19.62
C LEU A 112 -2.80 -7.53 -19.51
N LEU A 113 -3.62 -7.84 -18.50
CA LEU A 113 -4.14 -9.19 -18.26
C LEU A 113 -5.09 -9.71 -19.36
N LYS A 114 -5.68 -8.82 -20.16
CA LYS A 114 -6.57 -9.20 -21.27
C LYS A 114 -5.82 -9.64 -22.54
N ILE A 115 -4.53 -9.37 -22.63
CA ILE A 115 -3.74 -9.74 -23.81
C ILE A 115 -3.56 -11.26 -23.81
N SER A 116 -3.90 -11.92 -24.92
CA SER A 116 -3.84 -13.39 -25.05
C SER A 116 -2.43 -13.96 -24.87
N ASN A 117 -1.41 -13.16 -25.15
CA ASN A 117 0.00 -13.54 -25.00
C ASN A 117 0.50 -13.49 -23.55
N VAL A 118 -0.24 -12.83 -22.64
CA VAL A 118 0.15 -12.63 -21.25
C VAL A 118 -0.30 -13.80 -20.39
N ARG A 119 0.67 -14.42 -19.70
CA ARG A 119 0.47 -15.53 -18.77
C ARG A 119 0.88 -15.09 -17.38
N VAL A 120 0.03 -15.35 -16.38
CA VAL A 120 0.22 -14.83 -15.02
C VAL A 120 0.58 -15.97 -14.09
N ILE A 121 1.59 -15.73 -13.26
CA ILE A 121 2.03 -16.63 -12.20
C ILE A 121 2.01 -15.82 -10.91
N GLY A 122 1.01 -16.06 -10.06
CA GLY A 122 0.86 -15.40 -8.77
C GLY A 122 1.28 -16.28 -7.61
N THR A 123 1.71 -15.66 -6.51
CA THR A 123 1.80 -16.32 -5.20
C THR A 123 0.87 -15.64 -4.22
N MET A 124 0.25 -16.44 -3.36
CA MET A 124 -0.67 -15.99 -2.32
C MET A 124 -0.50 -16.83 -1.06
N ASP A 125 -0.77 -16.24 0.09
CA ASP A 125 -0.79 -16.96 1.36
C ASP A 125 -2.18 -17.51 1.69
N HIS A 126 -2.19 -18.68 2.32
CA HIS A 126 -3.40 -19.44 2.62
C HIS A 126 -4.43 -18.64 3.42
N LEU A 127 -4.00 -17.80 4.36
CA LEU A 127 -4.88 -17.03 5.26
C LEU A 127 -5.82 -16.06 4.54
N ARG A 128 -5.39 -15.47 3.41
CA ARG A 128 -6.15 -14.45 2.67
C ARG A 128 -6.85 -15.02 1.43
N SER A 129 -6.60 -16.28 1.12
CA SER A 129 -7.10 -16.94 -0.09
C SER A 129 -8.62 -16.83 -0.23
N GLY A 130 -9.39 -17.13 0.82
CA GLY A 130 -10.86 -17.15 0.75
C GLY A 130 -11.51 -15.82 0.34
N VAL A 131 -10.91 -14.68 0.69
CA VAL A 131 -11.45 -13.35 0.34
C VAL A 131 -10.97 -12.90 -1.05
N VAL A 132 -9.74 -13.25 -1.39
CA VAL A 132 -9.05 -12.74 -2.59
C VAL A 132 -9.40 -13.55 -3.84
N VAL A 133 -9.59 -14.87 -3.72
CA VAL A 133 -9.84 -15.77 -4.86
C VAL A 133 -11.02 -15.33 -5.74
N PRO A 134 -12.22 -14.99 -5.20
CA PRO A 134 -13.34 -14.57 -6.05
C PRO A 134 -13.04 -13.31 -6.87
N SER A 135 -12.32 -12.37 -6.26
CA SER A 135 -11.90 -11.13 -6.93
C SER A 135 -10.84 -11.40 -8.01
N LEU A 136 -9.96 -12.38 -7.77
CA LEU A 136 -8.96 -12.81 -8.75
C LEU A 136 -9.58 -13.54 -9.93
N GLU A 137 -10.51 -14.46 -9.71
CA GLU A 137 -11.22 -15.20 -10.77
C GLU A 137 -12.02 -14.25 -11.67
N GLN A 138 -12.60 -13.19 -11.10
CA GLN A 138 -13.27 -12.15 -11.90
C GLN A 138 -12.31 -11.36 -12.80
N LEU A 139 -11.06 -11.19 -12.37
CA LEU A 139 -10.02 -10.49 -13.13
C LEU A 139 -9.30 -11.39 -14.13
N LEU A 140 -9.15 -12.67 -13.80
CA LEU A 140 -8.43 -13.70 -14.55
C LEU A 140 -9.41 -14.84 -14.87
N SER A 141 -9.99 -14.84 -16.07
CA SER A 141 -11.05 -15.78 -16.45
C SER A 141 -10.63 -17.26 -16.44
N ASN A 142 -9.32 -17.55 -16.58
CA ASN A 142 -8.77 -18.90 -16.62
C ASN A 142 -7.73 -19.12 -15.51
N LEU A 143 -8.09 -18.90 -14.25
CA LEU A 143 -7.19 -19.09 -13.11
C LEU A 143 -7.23 -20.53 -12.59
N ARG A 144 -6.05 -21.10 -12.31
CA ARG A 144 -5.90 -22.36 -11.58
C ARG A 144 -5.11 -22.14 -10.30
N LEU A 145 -5.69 -22.59 -9.18
CA LEU A 145 -5.04 -22.58 -7.88
C LEU A 145 -4.22 -23.87 -7.70
N VAL A 146 -3.00 -23.72 -7.18
CA VAL A 146 -2.09 -24.83 -6.89
C VAL A 146 -1.66 -24.72 -5.45
N GLU A 147 -2.03 -25.70 -4.64
CA GLU A 147 -1.66 -25.76 -3.24
C GLU A 147 -0.23 -26.33 -3.10
N VAL A 148 0.67 -25.54 -2.52
CA VAL A 148 2.07 -25.90 -2.26
C VAL A 148 2.51 -25.30 -0.94
N ASP A 149 2.73 -26.17 0.05
CA ASP A 149 3.32 -25.80 1.33
C ASP A 149 4.83 -25.98 1.27
N THR A 150 5.59 -24.90 1.41
CA THR A 150 7.06 -24.92 1.41
C THR A 150 7.64 -24.97 2.81
N ASN A 151 6.89 -24.55 3.83
CA ASN A 151 7.36 -24.38 5.22
C ASN A 151 8.64 -23.53 5.36
N VAL A 152 8.94 -22.71 4.35
CA VAL A 152 10.05 -21.75 4.38
C VAL A 152 9.60 -20.46 5.04
N ASP A 153 10.50 -19.78 5.73
CA ASP A 153 10.27 -18.52 6.39
C ASP A 153 10.01 -17.36 5.42
N TYR A 154 9.25 -16.36 5.87
CA TYR A 154 8.83 -15.19 5.08
C TYR A 154 9.82 -14.01 5.16
N ARG A 155 11.11 -14.25 5.39
CA ARG A 155 12.08 -13.17 5.64
C ARG A 155 12.17 -12.17 4.49
N SER A 156 12.21 -12.65 3.24
CA SER A 156 12.31 -11.80 2.05
C SER A 156 11.08 -10.89 1.85
N GLU A 157 9.91 -11.43 2.13
CA GLU A 157 8.62 -10.75 2.05
C GLU A 157 8.54 -9.67 3.13
N LEU A 158 8.89 -10.03 4.37
CA LEU A 158 8.90 -9.10 5.51
C LEU A 158 9.90 -7.96 5.29
N LEU A 159 11.12 -8.24 4.82
CA LEU A 159 12.09 -7.20 4.50
C LEU A 159 11.55 -6.23 3.44
N SER A 160 10.89 -6.75 2.41
CA SER A 160 10.30 -5.93 1.34
C SER A 160 9.15 -5.03 1.84
N LEU A 161 8.39 -5.49 2.84
CA LEU A 161 7.36 -4.68 3.51
C LEU A 161 7.99 -3.61 4.41
N TRP A 162 9.02 -3.99 5.15
CA TRP A 162 9.67 -3.15 6.16
C TRP A 162 10.59 -2.08 5.55
N GLU A 163 10.98 -2.20 4.28
CA GLU A 163 11.68 -1.12 3.56
C GLU A 163 10.89 0.20 3.58
N LYS A 164 9.55 0.13 3.45
CA LYS A 164 8.69 1.32 3.45
C LYS A 164 8.13 1.67 4.83
N HIS A 165 7.66 0.65 5.54
CA HIS A 165 7.01 0.79 6.84
C HIS A 165 7.56 -0.26 7.79
N PRO A 166 8.75 -0.02 8.36
CA PRO A 166 9.30 -0.90 9.37
C PRO A 166 8.37 -0.92 10.59
N PRO A 167 8.22 -2.08 11.26
CA PRO A 167 7.36 -2.15 12.43
C PRO A 167 7.89 -1.22 13.52
N CYS A 168 6.98 -0.49 14.17
CA CYS A 168 7.33 0.45 15.24
C CYS A 168 8.06 -0.20 16.42
N TYR A 169 8.00 -1.53 16.59
CA TYR A 169 8.77 -2.23 17.63
C TYR A 169 10.24 -2.47 17.24
N ILE A 170 10.59 -2.38 15.95
CA ILE A 170 11.97 -2.55 15.45
C ILE A 170 12.70 -1.19 15.46
N LEU A 171 12.02 -0.12 15.07
CA LEU A 171 12.57 1.23 15.11
C LEU A 171 12.18 1.93 16.40
N ARG A 172 13.15 2.16 17.30
CA ARG A 172 13.01 3.03 18.48
C ARG A 172 13.14 4.52 18.12
N GLU A 173 12.57 4.96 17.01
CA GLU A 173 12.58 6.36 16.63
C GLU A 173 11.16 6.92 16.70
N ASP A 174 11.02 8.11 17.30
CA ASP A 174 9.83 8.98 17.23
C ASP A 174 9.61 9.47 15.80
N GLN A 175 9.48 8.56 14.83
CA GLN A 175 9.15 8.94 13.46
C GLN A 175 7.69 9.39 13.38
N HIS A 176 7.49 10.48 12.65
CA HIS A 176 6.18 10.99 12.28
C HIS A 176 5.36 9.87 11.64
N LYS A 177 4.15 9.61 12.17
CA LYS A 177 3.26 8.59 11.65
C LYS A 177 2.97 8.82 10.17
N SER A 178 2.99 7.76 9.37
CA SER A 178 2.57 7.82 7.96
C SER A 178 1.09 8.23 7.87
N ALA A 179 0.69 8.91 6.79
CA ALA A 179 -0.70 9.33 6.59
C ALA A 179 -1.69 8.14 6.67
N SER A 180 -1.27 6.97 6.18
CA SER A 180 -2.05 5.72 6.27
C SER A 180 -2.27 5.26 7.71
N GLU A 181 -1.22 5.38 8.54
CA GLU A 181 -1.27 4.99 9.96
C GLU A 181 -2.14 5.96 10.75
N MET A 182 -1.99 7.27 10.52
CA MET A 182 -2.87 8.27 11.11
C MET A 182 -4.33 8.02 10.71
N HIS A 183 -4.60 7.75 9.43
CA HIS A 183 -5.95 7.45 8.95
C HIS A 183 -6.52 6.19 9.62
N ALA A 184 -5.74 5.11 9.73
CA ALA A 184 -6.14 3.89 10.40
C ALA A 184 -6.52 4.15 11.87
N VAL A 185 -5.66 4.88 12.61
CA VAL A 185 -5.93 5.25 14.01
C VAL A 185 -7.18 6.12 14.08
N ILE A 186 -7.28 7.21 13.31
CA ILE A 186 -8.42 8.14 13.30
C ILE A 186 -9.72 7.41 12.96
N SER A 187 -9.68 6.43 12.04
CA SER A 187 -10.86 5.63 11.67
C SER A 187 -11.37 4.74 12.80
N ALA A 188 -10.48 4.30 13.70
CA ALA A 188 -10.83 3.50 14.87
C ALA A 188 -11.37 4.34 16.03
N LEU A 189 -11.10 5.65 16.03
CA LEU A 189 -11.53 6.57 17.09
C LEU A 189 -13.02 6.94 17.00
N ASN A 190 -13.57 7.29 18.17
CA ASN A 190 -14.95 7.75 18.30
C ASN A 190 -15.25 8.99 17.42
N VAL A 191 -16.51 9.18 17.04
CA VAL A 191 -16.98 10.31 16.21
C VAL A 191 -16.56 11.66 16.80
N ASN A 192 -16.59 11.80 18.13
CA ASN A 192 -16.18 13.03 18.80
C ASN A 192 -14.67 13.31 18.65
N HIS A 193 -13.83 12.28 18.72
CA HIS A 193 -12.39 12.40 18.43
C HIS A 193 -12.18 12.84 16.98
N ARG A 194 -12.86 12.20 16.03
CA ARG A 194 -12.73 12.57 14.61
C ARG A 194 -13.11 14.03 14.34
N LYS A 195 -14.18 14.52 14.97
CA LYS A 195 -14.60 15.94 14.88
C LYS A 195 -13.61 16.90 15.54
N LEU A 196 -13.04 16.53 16.69
CA LEU A 196 -12.05 17.35 17.38
C LEU A 196 -10.75 17.42 16.57
N PHE A 197 -10.30 16.28 16.05
CA PHE A 197 -9.11 16.21 15.20
C PHE A 197 -9.28 17.03 13.91
N SER A 198 -10.44 16.94 13.25
CA SER A 198 -10.73 17.75 12.06
C SER A 198 -10.73 19.24 12.37
N LEU A 199 -11.27 19.65 13.52
CA LEU A 199 -11.26 21.04 13.96
C LEU A 199 -9.82 21.56 14.17
N ILE A 200 -9.00 20.81 14.89
CA ILE A 200 -7.59 21.16 15.13
C ILE A 200 -6.82 21.25 13.80
N ALA A 201 -7.06 20.32 12.88
CA ALA A 201 -6.46 20.32 11.55
C ALA A 201 -6.88 21.55 10.71
N GLU A 202 -8.18 21.90 10.71
CA GLU A 202 -8.68 23.11 10.03
C GLU A 202 -8.03 24.39 10.58
N MET A 203 -7.92 24.50 11.91
CA MET A 203 -7.27 25.64 12.55
C MET A 203 -5.79 25.73 12.22
N GLN A 204 -5.08 24.59 12.20
CA GLN A 204 -3.67 24.53 11.85
C GLN A 204 -3.43 24.94 10.40
N LEU A 205 -4.26 24.44 9.46
CA LEU A 205 -4.19 24.83 8.04
C LEU A 205 -4.46 26.33 7.83
N ALA A 206 -5.47 26.88 8.52
CA ALA A 206 -5.80 28.30 8.45
C ALA A 206 -4.70 29.21 9.02
N ALA A 207 -3.96 28.73 10.03
CA ALA A 207 -2.83 29.46 10.58
C ALA A 207 -1.59 29.38 9.66
N CYS A 208 -1.33 28.21 9.06
CA CYS A 208 -0.25 28.03 8.09
C CYS A 208 -0.43 28.86 6.81
N SER A 209 -1.66 29.11 6.35
CA SER A 209 -1.92 29.94 5.16
C SER A 209 -1.54 31.42 5.32
N ASN A 210 -1.41 31.91 6.55
CA ASN A 210 -1.12 33.31 6.84
C ASN A 210 0.38 33.65 6.77
N GLY A 211 1.26 32.67 6.52
CA GLY A 211 2.69 32.88 6.28
C GLY A 211 3.53 33.22 7.52
N GLU A 212 2.94 33.26 8.71
CA GLU A 212 3.65 33.44 9.99
C GLU A 212 4.18 32.09 10.53
N ARG A 213 5.23 32.15 11.37
CA ARG A 213 5.72 30.97 12.10
C ARG A 213 4.62 30.49 13.04
N PHE A 214 4.10 29.29 12.79
CA PHE A 214 3.05 28.68 13.59
C PHE A 214 3.65 27.88 14.76
N ASP A 215 3.51 28.42 15.97
CA ASP A 215 4.00 27.79 17.21
C ASP A 215 3.00 26.78 17.82
N GLY A 216 1.87 26.52 17.16
CA GLY A 216 0.80 25.60 17.61
C GLY A 216 -0.49 26.32 18.04
N ILE A 217 -1.57 25.55 18.23
CA ILE A 217 -2.85 26.05 18.76
C ILE A 217 -2.83 26.01 20.29
N GLU A 218 -3.15 27.12 20.95
CA GLU A 218 -3.27 27.15 22.42
C GLU A 218 -4.43 26.25 22.89
N LYS A 219 -4.14 25.27 23.75
CA LYS A 219 -5.08 24.25 24.26
C LYS A 219 -6.39 24.85 24.78
N TYR A 220 -6.30 25.91 25.58
CA TYR A 220 -7.45 26.57 26.18
C TYR A 220 -8.24 27.47 25.22
N SER A 221 -7.64 27.84 24.08
CA SER A 221 -8.35 28.56 23.03
C SER A 221 -9.44 27.68 22.40
N LEU A 222 -9.23 26.36 22.33
CA LEU A 222 -10.22 25.41 21.81
C LEU A 222 -11.54 25.50 22.59
N LEU A 223 -11.51 25.68 23.91
CA LEU A 223 -12.75 25.80 24.70
C LEU A 223 -13.56 27.07 24.39
N ARG A 224 -12.94 28.09 23.78
CA ARG A 224 -13.61 29.33 23.36
C ARG A 224 -14.27 29.21 22.00
N GLU A 225 -13.92 28.17 21.23
CA GLU A 225 -14.44 27.98 19.90
C GLU A 225 -15.83 27.33 19.91
N ARG A 226 -16.79 27.97 19.25
CA ARG A 226 -18.20 27.50 19.22
C ARG A 226 -18.34 26.05 18.72
N ARG A 227 -17.49 25.65 17.77
CA ARG A 227 -17.48 24.29 17.20
C ARG A 227 -17.01 23.26 18.23
N ALA A 228 -15.98 23.59 18.99
CA ALA A 228 -15.44 22.73 20.04
C ALA A 228 -16.40 22.56 21.21
N ILE A 229 -17.21 23.56 21.55
CA ILE A 229 -18.21 23.47 22.63
C ILE A 229 -19.16 22.28 22.39
N THR A 230 -19.63 22.06 21.16
CA THR A 230 -20.52 20.92 20.86
C THR A 230 -19.87 19.54 21.09
N ILE A 231 -18.54 19.48 21.13
CA ILE A 231 -17.74 18.25 21.27
C ILE A 231 -17.30 18.10 22.73
N CYS A 232 -16.75 19.17 23.30
CA CYS A 232 -16.15 19.27 24.61
C CYS A 232 -16.81 20.40 25.42
N ASN A 233 -17.79 20.03 26.25
CA ASN A 233 -18.46 20.99 27.13
C ASN A 233 -17.63 21.36 28.38
N SER A 234 -16.55 20.61 28.67
CA SER A 234 -15.71 20.79 29.86
C SER A 234 -14.23 20.58 29.55
N GLU A 235 -13.37 21.20 30.37
CA GLU A 235 -11.91 21.00 30.32
C GLU A 235 -11.54 19.53 30.55
N SER A 236 -12.18 18.87 31.52
CA SER A 236 -11.96 17.44 31.81
C SER A 236 -12.24 16.54 30.60
N LYS A 237 -13.25 16.87 29.80
CA LYS A 237 -13.59 16.11 28.59
C LYS A 237 -12.58 16.39 27.48
N LEU A 238 -12.16 17.64 27.32
CA LEU A 238 -11.09 17.98 26.38
C LEU A 238 -9.79 17.23 26.71
N ASP A 239 -9.43 17.17 27.99
CA ASP A 239 -8.23 16.47 28.46
C ASP A 239 -8.28 14.96 28.23
N ALA A 240 -9.45 14.34 28.45
CA ALA A 240 -9.64 12.94 28.13
C ALA A 240 -9.43 12.64 26.63
N LEU A 241 -10.01 13.47 25.75
CA LEU A 241 -9.86 13.29 24.30
C LEU A 241 -8.43 13.59 23.82
N LEU A 242 -7.78 14.61 24.38
CA LEU A 242 -6.39 14.95 24.06
C LEU A 242 -5.41 13.89 24.55
N THR A 243 -5.69 13.25 25.69
CA THR A 243 -4.85 12.16 26.21
C THR A 243 -4.79 11.02 25.19
N GLU A 244 -5.92 10.64 24.59
CA GLU A 244 -5.98 9.59 23.57
C GLU A 244 -5.15 9.97 22.32
N PHE A 245 -5.23 11.23 21.86
CA PHE A 245 -4.40 11.71 20.76
C PHE A 245 -2.91 11.72 21.06
N ILE A 246 -2.52 12.10 22.29
CA ILE A 246 -1.12 12.11 22.74
C ILE A 246 -0.60 10.68 22.86
N THR A 247 -1.37 9.75 23.45
CA THR A 247 -0.96 8.34 23.55
C THR A 247 -0.78 7.67 22.21
N HIS A 248 -1.53 8.12 21.19
CA HIS A 248 -1.37 7.67 19.82
C HIS A 248 -0.44 8.57 19.01
N ASN A 249 0.38 9.45 19.60
CA ASN A 249 1.31 10.34 18.88
C ASN A 249 0.68 11.07 17.67
N LEU A 250 -0.62 11.38 17.74
CA LEU A 250 -1.35 12.11 16.69
C LEU A 250 -1.19 13.62 16.84
N ILE A 251 -1.04 14.09 18.07
CA ILE A 251 -0.84 15.50 18.42
C ILE A 251 0.33 15.57 19.39
N GLN A 252 1.26 16.49 19.12
CA GLN A 252 2.33 16.84 20.03
C GLN A 252 1.91 18.04 20.87
N GLN A 253 2.17 17.95 22.17
CA GLN A 253 1.90 19.01 23.11
C GLN A 253 3.21 19.69 23.50
N SER A 254 3.38 20.95 23.13
CA SER A 254 4.54 21.77 23.49
C SER A 254 4.19 22.77 24.58
N ARG A 255 5.16 23.12 25.42
CA ARG A 255 5.04 24.18 26.43
C ARG A 255 5.62 25.45 25.84
N GLY A 256 4.77 26.45 25.63
CA GLY A 256 5.19 27.75 25.13
C GLY A 256 5.61 28.72 26.24
N PRO A 257 6.03 29.94 25.86
CA PRO A 257 6.39 30.98 26.81
C PRO A 257 5.20 31.33 27.72
N GLY A 258 5.45 31.42 29.03
CA GLY A 258 4.41 31.68 30.02
C GLY A 258 3.65 30.44 30.53
N GLY A 259 4.13 29.22 30.24
CA GLY A 259 3.54 27.98 30.76
C GLY A 259 2.26 27.54 30.05
N LYS A 260 1.90 28.22 28.96
CA LYS A 260 0.77 27.85 28.09
C LYS A 260 1.07 26.57 27.32
N LEU A 261 0.03 25.78 27.10
CA LEU A 261 0.10 24.51 26.38
C LEU A 261 -0.35 24.72 24.94
N TYR A 262 0.50 24.32 24.00
CA TYR A 262 0.25 24.39 22.58
C TYR A 262 0.13 22.99 21.99
N LEU A 263 -0.77 22.84 21.03
CA LEU A 263 -1.08 21.59 20.34
C LEU A 263 -0.67 21.74 18.88
N MET A 264 0.05 20.75 18.36
CA MET A 264 0.50 20.72 16.98
C MET A 264 0.32 19.31 16.42
N ILE A 265 -0.29 19.20 15.24
CA ILE A 265 -0.28 17.95 14.48
C ILE A 265 1.08 17.88 13.78
N PRO A 266 1.92 16.86 14.06
CA PRO A 266 3.28 16.76 13.56
C PRO A 266 3.26 16.18 12.13
N PHE A 267 2.56 16.86 11.23
CA PHE A 267 2.43 16.52 9.81
C PHE A 267 2.64 17.79 8.98
N PRO A 268 3.42 17.75 7.88
CA PRO A 268 3.57 18.91 7.01
C PRO A 268 2.20 19.30 6.41
N PRO A 269 1.88 20.61 6.32
CA PRO A 269 0.64 21.09 5.73
C PRO A 269 0.54 20.77 4.23
#